data_AF-A0A7H0VJC8-F1
#
_entry.id   AF-A0A7H0VJC8-F1
#
_cell.length_a   1.000
_cell.length_b   1.000
_cell.length_c   1.000
_cell.angle_alpha   90.00
_cell.angle_beta   90.00
_cell.angle_gamma   90.00
#
_symmetry.space_group_name_H-M   'P 1'
#
loop_
_entity.id
_entity.type
_entity.pdbx_description
1 polymer ?
#
loop_
_entity_poly.entity_id
_entity_poly.type
_entity_poly.pdbx_seq_one_letter_code
_entity_poly.pdbx_strand_id
1 'polypeptide(L)'
;MEARALRHHLHQNPELSGQEFQSQKLLQELLSELQIFNLEAVGGTSLIAHYNSGKEGTHLLIRADFDALPIDEPNDLDYRSQKPGVSHKCGHDGHTAILYAVAQQIASSPPQKGKLSLLFQASEENGQGAAKVLADPAFAKYDYHYAYALHNIPGYPLAEVLWRSENFSAGVRSLAFKWKGLETHAAHPWEGKNPASAIAQLIKEAAQLENQNPEDQDFFLCTPVYSRLGAKNYGISPAQGELHFTARAWRGEYLDQQIELLKESAQAEAAKQAIELEVSSFEEFWPIQNHPEALQYLREALDKLQHPNQQLEQPFSWGEDFGLFLKNKAGLMFGLGAGEDCKVLHHPEYDFPDSLIEEGAKLFLQLIALHLDG
;
A
#
# COMPACT_ATOMS: atom_id res chain seq x y z
N MET A 1 -2.58 -23.40 -14.95
CA MET A 1 -2.99 -23.59 -13.53
C MET A 1 -4.31 -22.84 -13.31
N GLU A 2 -5.22 -23.31 -12.45
CA GLU A 2 -6.43 -22.54 -12.08
C GLU A 2 -6.08 -21.41 -11.10
N ALA A 3 -6.79 -20.28 -11.15
CA ALA A 3 -6.51 -19.13 -10.29
C ALA A 3 -6.55 -19.45 -8.77
N ARG A 4 -7.51 -20.27 -8.34
CA ARG A 4 -7.57 -20.76 -6.95
C ARG A 4 -6.34 -21.59 -6.56
N ALA A 5 -5.85 -22.43 -7.48
CA ALA A 5 -4.65 -23.22 -7.23
C ALA A 5 -3.39 -22.34 -7.15
N LEU A 6 -3.33 -21.27 -7.95
CA LEU A 6 -2.29 -20.25 -7.82
C LEU A 6 -2.34 -19.57 -6.45
N ARG A 7 -3.52 -19.14 -5.99
CA ARG A 7 -3.71 -18.55 -4.66
C ARG A 7 -3.13 -19.46 -3.58
N HIS A 8 -3.55 -20.73 -3.54
CA HIS A 8 -3.07 -21.69 -2.54
C HIS A 8 -1.57 -21.94 -2.64
N HIS A 9 -1.01 -21.97 -3.86
CA HIS A 9 0.43 -22.11 -4.05
C HIS A 9 1.21 -20.92 -3.45
N LEU A 10 0.76 -19.68 -3.70
CA LEU A 10 1.36 -18.48 -3.13
C LEU A 10 1.20 -18.48 -1.60
N HIS A 11 0.04 -18.87 -1.08
CA HIS A 11 -0.22 -19.01 0.36
C HIS A 11 0.75 -19.97 1.05
N GLN A 12 1.05 -21.11 0.42
CA GLN A 12 2.01 -22.09 0.92
C GLN A 12 3.47 -21.60 0.84
N ASN A 13 3.78 -20.70 -0.09
CA ASN A 13 5.15 -20.26 -0.40
C ASN A 13 5.33 -18.74 -0.27
N PRO A 14 4.91 -18.12 0.85
CA PRO A 14 4.84 -16.67 0.95
C PRO A 14 6.25 -16.04 0.92
N GLU A 15 6.39 -14.83 0.41
CA GLU A 15 7.68 -14.11 0.37
C GLU A 15 7.51 -12.69 0.90
N LEU A 16 8.46 -12.26 1.73
CA LEU A 16 8.45 -10.92 2.31
C LEU A 16 8.74 -9.86 1.26
N SER A 17 8.31 -8.63 1.54
CA SER A 17 8.58 -7.45 0.72
C SER A 17 10.05 -7.35 0.32
N GLY A 18 10.33 -7.32 -0.98
CA GLY A 18 11.65 -7.21 -1.60
C GLY A 18 12.38 -8.53 -1.79
N GLN A 19 11.73 -9.66 -1.48
CA GLN A 19 12.28 -11.02 -1.58
C GLN A 19 11.39 -11.96 -2.40
N GLU A 20 10.43 -11.44 -3.16
CA GLU A 20 9.35 -12.16 -3.85
C GLU A 20 9.79 -12.84 -5.16
N PHE A 21 11.00 -13.40 -5.17
CA PHE A 21 11.64 -13.95 -6.37
C PHE A 21 10.96 -15.22 -6.89
N GLN A 22 10.51 -16.11 -6.00
CA GLN A 22 9.83 -17.35 -6.42
C GLN A 22 8.41 -17.05 -6.89
N SER A 23 7.70 -16.15 -6.21
CA SER A 23 6.38 -15.67 -6.62
C SER A 23 6.44 -14.99 -8.00
N GLN A 24 7.41 -14.09 -8.22
CA GLN A 24 7.62 -13.46 -9.53
C GLN A 24 7.89 -14.50 -10.62
N LYS A 25 8.78 -15.46 -10.34
CA LYS A 25 9.15 -16.51 -11.30
C LYS A 25 7.93 -17.36 -11.68
N LEU A 26 7.13 -17.79 -10.70
CA LEU A 26 5.91 -18.55 -10.95
C LEU A 26 4.93 -17.76 -11.81
N LEU A 27 4.71 -16.47 -11.49
CA LEU A 27 3.83 -15.61 -12.28
C LEU A 27 4.35 -15.47 -13.72
N GLN A 28 5.66 -15.29 -13.90
CA GLN A 28 6.26 -15.22 -15.23
C GLN A 28 6.04 -16.50 -16.04
N GLU A 29 6.22 -17.67 -15.43
CA GLU A 29 5.96 -18.97 -16.06
C GLU A 29 4.49 -19.09 -16.48
N LEU A 30 3.55 -18.87 -15.55
CA LEU A 30 2.12 -19.01 -15.78
C LEU A 30 1.56 -18.00 -16.79
N LEU A 31 2.04 -16.76 -16.79
CA LEU A 31 1.60 -15.73 -17.72
C LEU A 31 2.22 -15.94 -19.12
N SER A 32 3.41 -16.53 -19.22
CA SER A 32 4.05 -16.85 -20.50
C SER A 32 3.24 -17.89 -21.29
N GLU A 33 2.61 -18.83 -20.58
CA GLU A 33 1.73 -19.85 -21.18
C GLU A 33 0.51 -19.24 -21.89
N LEU A 34 0.10 -18.02 -21.53
CA LEU A 34 -1.04 -17.33 -22.14
C LEU A 34 -0.71 -16.73 -23.52
N GLN A 35 0.59 -16.62 -23.88
CA GLN A 35 1.13 -16.25 -25.20
C GLN A 35 0.71 -14.89 -25.81
N ILE A 36 -0.26 -14.18 -25.22
CA ILE A 36 -0.77 -12.91 -25.73
C ILE A 36 -0.14 -11.68 -25.05
N PHE A 37 0.55 -11.87 -23.92
CA PHE A 37 1.13 -10.79 -23.13
C PHE A 37 2.64 -10.67 -23.40
N ASN A 38 3.11 -9.42 -23.53
CA ASN A 38 4.52 -9.10 -23.37
C ASN A 38 4.82 -8.94 -21.88
N LEU A 39 5.72 -9.77 -21.34
CA LEU A 39 6.06 -9.79 -19.93
C LEU A 39 7.36 -9.05 -19.67
N GLU A 40 7.38 -8.23 -18.64
CA GLU A 40 8.56 -7.47 -18.25
C GLU A 40 8.64 -7.31 -16.73
N ALA A 41 9.82 -7.55 -16.17
CA ALA A 41 10.08 -7.24 -14.77
C ALA A 41 10.27 -5.71 -14.62
N VAL A 42 9.67 -5.14 -13.59
CA VAL A 42 9.73 -3.69 -13.31
C VAL A 42 9.88 -3.46 -11.81
N GLY A 43 10.61 -2.43 -11.39
CA GLY A 43 10.71 -2.04 -9.98
C GLY A 43 11.27 -3.11 -9.04
N GLY A 44 12.10 -4.03 -9.56
CA GLY A 44 12.61 -5.17 -8.81
C GLY A 44 11.88 -6.47 -9.15
N THR A 45 11.14 -7.01 -8.19
CA THR A 45 10.41 -8.29 -8.31
C THR A 45 8.99 -8.14 -8.88
N SER A 46 8.49 -6.93 -9.14
CA SER A 46 7.19 -6.76 -9.81
C SER A 46 7.25 -7.23 -11.26
N LEU A 47 6.08 -7.58 -11.81
CA LEU A 47 5.92 -8.09 -13.17
C LEU A 47 4.74 -7.40 -13.83
N ILE A 48 4.95 -6.84 -15.03
CA ILE A 48 3.88 -6.32 -15.88
C ILE A 48 3.62 -7.28 -17.03
N ALA A 49 2.34 -7.65 -17.22
CA ALA A 49 1.85 -8.37 -18.38
C ALA A 49 1.07 -7.40 -19.27
N HIS A 50 1.67 -7.06 -20.41
CA HIS A 50 1.14 -6.04 -21.32
C HIS A 50 0.52 -6.65 -22.58
N TYR A 51 -0.74 -6.28 -22.84
CA TYR A 51 -1.46 -6.60 -24.06
C TYR A 51 -1.72 -5.33 -24.88
N ASN A 52 -1.53 -5.41 -26.19
CA ASN A 52 -1.81 -4.34 -27.13
C ASN A 52 -2.56 -4.91 -28.34
N SER A 53 -3.79 -4.43 -28.56
CA SER A 53 -4.62 -4.89 -29.67
C SER A 53 -4.13 -4.43 -31.05
N GLY A 54 -3.17 -3.50 -31.09
CA GLY A 54 -2.67 -2.86 -32.32
C GLY A 54 -3.61 -1.79 -32.90
N LYS A 55 -4.76 -1.54 -32.25
CA LYS A 55 -5.70 -0.48 -32.63
C LYS A 55 -5.73 0.62 -31.57
N GLU A 56 -5.88 1.86 -32.00
CA GLU A 56 -5.99 3.01 -31.10
C GLU A 56 -7.15 2.85 -30.11
N GLY A 57 -6.95 3.33 -28.89
CA GLY A 57 -7.93 3.23 -27.81
C GLY A 57 -7.32 3.53 -26.45
N THR A 58 -8.11 3.34 -25.40
CA THR A 58 -7.69 3.56 -24.02
C THR A 58 -6.55 2.60 -23.63
N HIS A 59 -5.62 3.06 -22.80
CA HIS A 59 -4.69 2.19 -22.11
C HIS A 59 -5.10 2.09 -20.63
N LEU A 60 -5.43 0.88 -20.21
CA LEU A 60 -5.88 0.55 -18.86
C LEU A 60 -4.77 -0.18 -18.10
N LEU A 61 -4.52 0.22 -16.85
CA LEU A 61 -3.67 -0.48 -15.89
C LEU A 61 -4.57 -1.11 -14.81
N ILE A 62 -4.35 -2.38 -14.49
CA ILE A 62 -4.96 -3.04 -13.33
C ILE A 62 -3.83 -3.61 -12.47
N ARG A 63 -3.85 -3.31 -11.17
CA ARG A 63 -2.81 -3.69 -10.22
C ARG A 63 -3.33 -4.72 -9.21
N ALA A 64 -2.49 -5.68 -8.88
CA ALA A 64 -2.59 -6.54 -7.71
C ALA A 64 -1.21 -6.68 -7.07
N ASP A 65 -1.14 -6.71 -5.75
CA ASP A 65 0.06 -6.98 -4.96
C ASP A 65 0.23 -8.48 -4.68
N PHE A 66 1.42 -8.90 -4.22
CA PHE A 66 1.70 -10.30 -3.91
C PHE A 66 2.76 -10.56 -2.83
N ASP A 67 3.18 -9.55 -2.07
CA ASP A 67 4.08 -9.77 -0.93
C ASP A 67 3.32 -10.25 0.31
N ALA A 68 4.06 -10.88 1.23
CA ALA A 68 3.56 -11.46 2.47
C ALA A 68 4.12 -10.74 3.70
N LEU A 69 3.61 -11.12 4.87
CA LEU A 69 3.94 -10.48 6.15
C LEU A 69 4.79 -11.39 7.05
N PRO A 70 5.61 -10.82 7.96
CA PRO A 70 6.37 -11.56 8.95
C PRO A 70 5.48 -11.99 10.14
N ILE A 71 4.44 -12.77 9.84
CA ILE A 71 3.43 -13.25 10.80
C ILE A 71 3.37 -14.77 10.75
N ASP A 72 3.39 -15.40 11.92
CA ASP A 72 3.16 -16.84 12.06
C ASP A 72 1.73 -17.22 11.68
N GLU A 73 1.57 -18.39 11.08
CA GLU A 73 0.27 -18.95 10.71
C GLU A 73 -0.05 -20.17 11.60
N PRO A 74 -0.93 -20.03 12.60
CA PRO A 74 -1.25 -21.10 13.55
C PRO A 74 -2.39 -22.03 13.08
N ASN A 75 -3.06 -21.70 11.96
CA ASN A 75 -4.21 -22.44 11.49
C ASN A 75 -3.81 -23.79 10.84
N ASP A 76 -4.80 -24.68 10.67
CA ASP A 76 -4.59 -26.03 10.12
C ASP A 76 -5.16 -26.15 8.71
N LEU A 77 -4.86 -25.17 7.85
CA LEU A 77 -5.24 -25.17 6.44
C LEU A 77 -4.39 -26.15 5.65
N ASP A 78 -5.00 -26.87 4.70
CA ASP A 78 -4.28 -27.77 3.78
C ASP A 78 -3.21 -27.04 2.96
N TYR A 79 -3.40 -25.72 2.77
CA TYR A 79 -2.51 -24.82 2.05
C TYR A 79 -1.80 -23.80 2.95
N ARG A 80 -1.68 -24.06 4.26
CA ARG A 80 -0.93 -23.17 5.16
C ARG A 80 0.52 -22.97 4.69
N SER A 81 1.09 -21.84 5.08
CA SER A 81 2.48 -21.47 4.85
C SER A 81 3.44 -22.59 5.27
N GLN A 82 4.40 -22.87 4.39
CA GLN A 82 5.51 -23.77 4.66
C GLN A 82 6.76 -23.02 5.15
N LYS A 83 6.70 -21.68 5.23
CA LYS A 83 7.79 -20.83 5.71
C LYS A 83 7.49 -20.34 7.14
N PRO A 84 8.23 -20.79 8.15
CA PRO A 84 8.03 -20.34 9.53
C PRO A 84 8.09 -18.81 9.65
N GLY A 85 7.15 -18.20 10.37
CA GLY A 85 7.11 -16.76 10.60
C GLY A 85 6.74 -15.90 9.40
N VAL A 86 6.33 -16.47 8.27
CA VAL A 86 5.93 -15.71 7.07
C VAL A 86 4.60 -16.26 6.54
N SER A 87 3.63 -15.39 6.29
CA SER A 87 2.32 -15.79 5.74
C SER A 87 1.56 -14.63 5.08
N HIS A 88 0.62 -14.97 4.18
CA HIS A 88 -0.27 -13.98 3.59
C HIS A 88 -1.44 -13.68 4.54
N LYS A 89 -1.33 -12.57 5.28
CA LYS A 89 -2.37 -12.10 6.24
C LYS A 89 -3.04 -10.79 5.86
N CYS A 90 -2.76 -10.30 4.66
CA CYS A 90 -3.46 -9.18 4.05
C CYS A 90 -4.32 -9.59 2.83
N GLY A 91 -4.09 -10.78 2.28
CA GLY A 91 -4.85 -11.35 1.15
C GLY A 91 -4.24 -11.12 -0.24
N HIS A 92 -2.98 -10.69 -0.31
CA HIS A 92 -2.28 -10.38 -1.57
C HIS A 92 -2.14 -11.60 -2.50
N ASP A 93 -2.07 -12.81 -1.95
CA ASP A 93 -2.20 -14.06 -2.72
C ASP A 93 -3.55 -14.17 -3.44
N GLY A 94 -4.63 -13.72 -2.80
CA GLY A 94 -5.97 -13.60 -3.37
C GLY A 94 -6.08 -12.52 -4.44
N HIS A 95 -5.51 -11.33 -4.21
CA HIS A 95 -5.45 -10.25 -5.20
C HIS A 95 -4.75 -10.70 -6.49
N THR A 96 -3.61 -11.38 -6.33
CA THR A 96 -2.87 -11.95 -7.46
C THR A 96 -3.64 -13.03 -8.20
N ALA A 97 -4.35 -13.90 -7.48
CA ALA A 97 -5.20 -14.89 -8.11
C ALA A 97 -6.36 -14.27 -8.89
N ILE A 98 -6.98 -13.20 -8.37
CA ILE A 98 -7.99 -12.41 -9.10
C ILE A 98 -7.39 -11.89 -10.41
N LEU A 99 -6.24 -11.21 -10.36
CA LEU A 99 -5.64 -10.62 -11.54
C LEU A 99 -5.15 -11.66 -12.56
N TYR A 100 -4.70 -12.83 -12.08
CA TYR A 100 -4.39 -13.96 -12.95
C TYR A 100 -5.63 -14.53 -13.65
N ALA A 101 -6.77 -14.65 -12.94
CA ALA A 101 -8.05 -15.05 -13.55
C ALA A 101 -8.48 -14.06 -14.66
N VAL A 102 -8.27 -12.75 -14.44
CA VAL A 102 -8.47 -11.73 -15.48
C VAL A 102 -7.54 -11.99 -16.67
N ALA A 103 -6.26 -12.25 -16.44
CA ALA A 103 -5.29 -12.55 -17.51
C ALA A 103 -5.72 -13.77 -18.35
N GLN A 104 -6.19 -14.84 -17.70
CA GLN A 104 -6.69 -16.04 -18.37
C GLN A 104 -7.91 -15.75 -19.25
N GLN A 105 -8.85 -14.94 -18.76
CA GLN A 105 -10.03 -14.57 -19.53
C GLN A 105 -9.70 -13.65 -20.71
N ILE A 106 -8.77 -12.70 -20.53
CA ILE A 106 -8.29 -11.82 -21.61
C ILE A 106 -7.55 -12.61 -22.69
N ALA A 107 -6.77 -13.63 -22.32
CA ALA A 107 -6.15 -14.53 -23.28
C ALA A 107 -7.16 -15.30 -24.14
N SER A 108 -8.31 -15.64 -23.55
CA SER A 108 -9.38 -16.36 -24.23
C SER A 108 -10.26 -15.45 -25.08
N SER A 109 -10.46 -14.20 -24.65
CA SER A 109 -11.29 -13.21 -25.33
C SER A 109 -10.64 -11.81 -25.25
N PRO A 110 -9.63 -11.54 -26.09
CA PRO A 110 -8.88 -10.30 -26.01
C PRO A 110 -9.70 -9.08 -26.46
N PRO A 111 -9.52 -7.91 -25.81
CA PRO A 111 -10.18 -6.67 -26.20
C PRO A 111 -9.86 -6.25 -27.64
N GLN A 112 -10.81 -5.61 -28.31
CA GLN A 112 -10.70 -5.33 -29.75
C GLN A 112 -9.94 -4.05 -30.11
N LYS A 113 -9.75 -3.14 -29.14
CA LYS A 113 -9.05 -1.86 -29.28
C LYS A 113 -8.30 -1.51 -27.98
N GLY A 114 -7.35 -0.58 -28.07
CA GLY A 114 -6.60 -0.12 -26.90
C GLY A 114 -5.57 -1.12 -26.37
N LYS A 115 -5.15 -0.88 -25.12
CA LYS A 115 -4.06 -1.58 -24.44
C LYS A 115 -4.45 -1.92 -23.01
N LEU A 116 -3.95 -3.03 -22.49
CA LEU A 116 -4.15 -3.47 -21.11
C LEU A 116 -2.80 -3.82 -20.50
N SER A 117 -2.53 -3.27 -19.33
CA SER A 117 -1.38 -3.65 -18.50
C SER A 117 -1.90 -4.25 -17.21
N LEU A 118 -1.53 -5.51 -16.94
CA LEU A 118 -1.79 -6.18 -15.67
C LEU A 118 -0.49 -6.15 -14.87
N LEU A 119 -0.47 -5.35 -13.79
CA LEU A 119 0.69 -5.17 -12.93
C LEU A 119 0.53 -6.04 -11.69
N PHE A 120 1.39 -7.05 -11.57
CA PHE A 120 1.62 -7.80 -10.36
C PHE A 120 2.75 -7.09 -9.61
N GLN A 121 2.42 -6.42 -8.50
CA GLN A 121 3.33 -5.55 -7.76
C GLN A 121 3.90 -6.24 -6.52
N ALA A 122 5.22 -6.20 -6.39
CA ALA A 122 5.91 -6.62 -5.19
C ALA A 122 5.97 -5.48 -4.15
N SER A 123 6.21 -5.83 -2.89
CA SER A 123 6.60 -4.90 -1.81
C SER A 123 5.59 -3.78 -1.49
N GLU A 124 4.30 -4.10 -1.43
CA GLU A 124 3.28 -3.15 -0.96
C GLU A 124 3.48 -2.82 0.53
N GLU A 125 3.69 -3.83 1.37
CA GLU A 125 3.58 -3.71 2.84
C GLU A 125 4.64 -2.79 3.47
N ASN A 126 5.72 -2.49 2.75
CA ASN A 126 6.76 -1.55 3.19
C ASN A 126 6.71 -0.19 2.47
N GLY A 127 5.70 0.02 1.62
CA GLY A 127 5.48 1.24 0.85
C GLY A 127 6.50 1.51 -0.25
N GLN A 128 7.30 0.52 -0.67
CA GLN A 128 8.35 0.72 -1.66
C GLN A 128 7.99 0.20 -3.06
N GLY A 129 7.01 -0.68 -3.19
CA GLY A 129 6.66 -1.36 -4.43
C GLY A 129 6.31 -0.40 -5.56
N ALA A 130 5.26 0.40 -5.34
CA ALA A 130 4.78 1.38 -6.31
C ALA A 130 5.87 2.41 -6.66
N ALA A 131 6.60 2.91 -5.66
CA ALA A 131 7.68 3.87 -5.87
C ALA A 131 8.80 3.31 -6.77
N LYS A 132 9.21 2.05 -6.55
CA LYS A 132 10.22 1.38 -7.39
C LYS A 132 9.71 1.15 -8.82
N VAL A 133 8.45 0.73 -8.97
CA VAL A 133 7.85 0.52 -10.31
C VAL A 133 7.80 1.85 -11.08
N LEU A 134 7.30 2.92 -10.46
CA LEU A 134 7.19 4.24 -11.09
C LEU A 134 8.55 4.85 -11.44
N ALA A 135 9.59 4.56 -10.66
CA ALA A 135 10.96 5.01 -10.92
C ALA A 135 11.69 4.19 -11.99
N ASP A 136 11.17 3.03 -12.38
CA ASP A 136 11.83 2.13 -13.33
C ASP A 136 11.66 2.64 -14.78
N PRO A 137 12.78 2.86 -15.53
CA PRO A 137 12.71 3.20 -16.95
C PRO A 137 11.96 2.18 -17.82
N ALA A 138 11.96 0.89 -17.43
CA ALA A 138 11.19 -0.15 -18.11
C ALA A 138 9.68 0.12 -18.01
N PHE A 139 9.22 0.70 -16.89
CA PHE A 139 7.82 1.03 -16.69
C PHE A 139 7.41 2.33 -17.41
N ALA A 140 8.34 3.28 -17.59
CA ALA A 140 8.05 4.61 -18.13
C ALA A 140 7.38 4.63 -19.52
N LYS A 141 7.49 3.54 -20.29
CA LYS A 141 6.84 3.39 -21.61
C LYS A 141 5.35 3.03 -21.55
N TYR A 142 4.85 2.58 -20.40
CA TYR A 142 3.45 2.23 -20.20
C TYR A 142 2.64 3.46 -19.79
N ASP A 143 2.42 4.37 -20.73
CA ASP A 143 1.60 5.56 -20.50
C ASP A 143 0.11 5.19 -20.46
N TYR A 144 -0.41 4.84 -19.28
CA TYR A 144 -1.81 4.47 -19.08
C TYR A 144 -2.69 5.71 -18.87
N HIS A 145 -3.97 5.59 -19.25
CA HIS A 145 -4.98 6.63 -19.02
C HIS A 145 -5.71 6.42 -17.70
N TYR A 146 -6.00 5.15 -17.35
CA TYR A 146 -6.68 4.77 -16.12
C TYR A 146 -5.93 3.68 -15.37
N ALA A 147 -5.97 3.72 -14.04
CA ALA A 147 -5.47 2.66 -13.16
C ALA A 147 -6.56 2.20 -12.18
N TYR A 148 -6.70 0.88 -11.99
CA TYR A 148 -7.62 0.30 -11.02
C TYR A 148 -6.90 -0.72 -10.13
N ALA A 149 -7.30 -0.77 -8.87
CA ALA A 149 -6.93 -1.81 -7.92
C ALA A 149 -8.14 -2.14 -7.04
N LEU A 150 -8.05 -3.25 -6.31
CA LEU A 150 -9.01 -3.58 -5.25
C LEU A 150 -8.26 -4.08 -4.04
N HIS A 151 -8.94 -4.09 -2.88
CA HIS A 151 -8.47 -4.80 -1.70
C HIS A 151 -9.61 -5.54 -1.02
N ASN A 152 -9.35 -6.73 -0.48
CA ASN A 152 -10.34 -7.45 0.32
C ASN A 152 -10.52 -6.80 1.70
N ILE A 153 -11.77 -6.56 2.13
CA ILE A 153 -12.07 -5.85 3.38
C ILE A 153 -12.93 -6.73 4.30
N PRO A 154 -12.37 -7.32 5.37
CA PRO A 154 -13.14 -8.04 6.40
C PRO A 154 -14.15 -7.16 7.13
N GLY A 155 -15.21 -7.77 7.68
CA GLY A 155 -16.25 -7.06 8.42
C GLY A 155 -17.36 -6.48 7.57
N TYR A 156 -17.33 -6.71 6.25
CA TYR A 156 -18.37 -6.34 5.29
C TYR A 156 -18.94 -7.60 4.62
N PRO A 157 -20.21 -7.57 4.16
CA PRO A 157 -20.83 -8.67 3.43
C PRO A 157 -19.93 -9.21 2.31
N LEU A 158 -19.91 -10.54 2.17
CA LEU A 158 -19.05 -11.22 1.21
C LEU A 158 -19.34 -10.73 -0.22
N ALA A 159 -18.27 -10.32 -0.91
CA ALA A 159 -18.28 -9.74 -2.25
C ALA A 159 -19.03 -8.40 -2.40
N GLU A 160 -19.43 -7.72 -1.32
CA GLU A 160 -19.97 -6.36 -1.47
C GLU A 160 -18.86 -5.37 -1.85
N VAL A 161 -19.11 -4.55 -2.88
CA VAL A 161 -18.14 -3.52 -3.29
C VAL A 161 -18.28 -2.27 -2.44
N LEU A 162 -17.18 -1.87 -1.82
CA LEU A 162 -17.06 -0.67 -1.01
C LEU A 162 -16.37 0.41 -1.82
N TRP A 163 -17.03 1.52 -2.04
CA TRP A 163 -16.44 2.63 -2.79
C TRP A 163 -16.61 3.93 -2.04
N ARG A 164 -15.77 4.90 -2.40
CA ARG A 164 -15.87 6.25 -1.87
C ARG A 164 -15.49 7.26 -2.95
N SER A 165 -16.22 8.36 -3.00
CA SER A 165 -15.84 9.55 -3.75
C SER A 165 -14.70 10.27 -3.03
N GLU A 166 -13.73 10.80 -3.77
CA GLU A 166 -12.57 11.48 -3.20
C GLU A 166 -11.70 10.51 -2.40
N ASN A 167 -11.41 10.77 -1.13
CA ASN A 167 -10.45 10.00 -0.34
C ASN A 167 -11.01 8.61 0.00
N PHE A 168 -10.34 7.56 -0.46
CA PHE A 168 -10.62 6.17 -0.15
C PHE A 168 -9.76 5.65 1.01
N SER A 169 -8.47 5.99 1.03
CA SER A 169 -7.53 5.63 2.10
C SER A 169 -6.56 6.77 2.45
N ALA A 170 -5.91 6.67 3.60
CA ALA A 170 -5.02 7.71 4.12
C ALA A 170 -3.68 7.76 3.37
N GLY A 171 -3.10 8.95 3.30
CA GLY A 171 -1.65 9.08 3.18
C GLY A 171 -1.01 8.74 4.51
N VAL A 172 0.09 8.01 4.50
CA VAL A 172 0.81 7.60 5.71
C VAL A 172 2.30 7.86 5.49
N ARG A 173 2.98 8.36 6.53
CA ARG A 173 4.45 8.44 6.53
C ARG A 173 4.99 8.19 7.92
N SER A 174 5.96 7.31 8.01
CA SER A 174 6.71 7.08 9.24
C SER A 174 7.99 7.92 9.22
N LEU A 175 8.31 8.56 10.35
CA LEU A 175 9.43 9.49 10.51
C LEU A 175 10.30 9.06 11.68
N ALA A 176 11.62 9.11 11.53
CA ALA A 176 12.58 8.92 12.61
C ALA A 176 13.54 10.11 12.70
N PHE A 177 13.56 10.71 13.88
CA PHE A 177 14.45 11.80 14.27
C PHE A 177 15.51 11.26 15.23
N LYS A 178 16.79 11.44 14.90
CA LYS A 178 17.92 10.97 15.70
C LYS A 178 18.84 12.13 16.03
N TRP A 179 19.03 12.38 17.32
CA TRP A 179 19.90 13.44 17.82
C TRP A 179 21.20 12.86 18.37
N LYS A 180 22.29 13.56 18.07
CA LYS A 180 23.64 13.24 18.55
C LYS A 180 24.30 14.47 19.16
N GLY A 181 24.40 14.42 20.49
CA GLY A 181 25.00 15.44 21.33
C GLY A 181 26.31 14.97 21.97
N LEU A 182 26.51 15.36 23.24
CA LEU A 182 27.74 15.09 24.00
C LEU A 182 27.39 14.59 25.41
N GLU A 183 27.94 13.43 25.78
CA GLU A 183 27.70 12.80 27.08
C GLU A 183 28.59 13.44 28.14
N THR A 184 28.03 13.63 29.33
CA THR A 184 28.79 14.13 30.48
C THR A 184 28.33 13.48 31.76
N HIS A 185 29.03 13.76 32.85
CA HIS A 185 28.57 13.39 34.18
C HIS A 185 27.23 14.10 34.47
N ALA A 186 26.25 13.39 35.03
CA ALA A 186 24.92 13.94 35.31
C ALA A 186 24.92 15.12 36.30
N ALA A 187 25.99 15.27 37.10
CA ALA A 187 26.19 16.43 37.98
C ALA A 187 26.78 17.67 37.26
N HIS A 188 27.25 17.53 36.02
CA HIS A 188 27.81 18.59 35.19
C HIS A 188 27.11 18.65 33.80
N PRO A 189 25.77 18.76 33.75
CA PRO A 189 25.02 18.68 32.49
C PRO A 189 25.34 19.85 31.55
N TRP A 190 25.81 20.99 32.07
CA TRP A 190 26.19 22.18 31.29
C TRP A 190 27.43 21.97 30.41
N GLU A 191 28.22 20.92 30.65
CA GLU A 191 29.37 20.56 29.81
C GLU A 191 28.96 19.69 28.61
N GLY A 192 27.72 19.19 28.61
CA GLY A 192 27.19 18.26 27.62
C GLY A 192 26.20 18.90 26.66
N LYS A 193 25.64 18.05 25.79
CA LYS A 193 24.54 18.43 24.89
C LYS A 193 23.49 17.34 24.94
N ASN A 194 22.47 17.54 25.75
CA ASN A 194 21.42 16.56 26.01
C ASN A 194 20.19 16.85 25.15
N PRO A 195 19.72 15.92 24.29
CA PRO A 195 18.62 16.17 23.37
C PRO A 195 17.23 16.14 24.02
N ALA A 196 17.12 15.97 25.35
CA ALA A 196 15.86 15.84 26.06
C ALA A 196 14.87 16.98 25.76
N SER A 197 15.33 18.24 25.73
CA SER A 197 14.46 19.38 25.42
C SER A 197 14.01 19.39 23.96
N ALA A 198 14.87 19.01 23.02
CA ALA A 198 14.51 18.93 21.61
C ALA A 198 13.43 17.86 21.37
N ILE A 199 13.58 16.68 22.00
CA ILE A 199 12.59 15.60 21.95
C ILE A 199 11.26 16.06 22.54
N ALA A 200 11.27 16.62 23.75
CA ALA A 200 10.05 17.06 24.42
C ALA A 200 9.30 18.15 23.64
N GLN A 201 10.03 19.09 23.05
CA GLN A 201 9.45 20.15 22.25
C GLN A 201 8.84 19.60 20.95
N LEU A 202 9.52 18.69 20.25
CA LEU A 202 8.98 18.11 19.02
C LEU A 202 7.70 17.29 19.27
N ILE A 203 7.62 16.53 20.39
CA ILE A 203 6.38 15.84 20.79
C ILE A 203 5.23 16.83 20.98
N LYS A 204 5.51 17.96 21.64
CA LYS A 204 4.50 18.99 21.89
C LYS A 204 4.04 19.66 20.60
N GLU A 205 4.96 19.97 19.70
CA GLU A 205 4.64 20.59 18.41
C GLU A 205 3.87 19.64 17.51
N ALA A 206 4.23 18.36 17.45
CA ALA A 206 3.45 17.36 16.72
C ALA A 206 2.01 17.29 17.22
N ALA A 207 1.78 17.25 18.54
CA ALA A 207 0.45 17.27 19.12
C ALA A 207 -0.34 18.57 18.85
N GLN A 208 0.34 19.69 18.56
CA GLN A 208 -0.31 20.96 18.20
C GLN A 208 -0.72 21.03 16.73
N LEU A 209 -0.08 20.24 15.86
CA LEU A 209 -0.44 20.14 14.45
C LEU A 209 -1.63 19.20 14.20
N GLU A 210 -1.93 18.30 15.14
CA GLU A 210 -2.99 17.31 14.95
C GLU A 210 -4.38 17.94 14.83
N ASN A 211 -5.11 17.53 13.80
CA ASN A 211 -6.56 17.60 13.75
C ASN A 211 -7.10 16.16 13.67
N GLN A 212 -7.63 15.66 14.78
CA GLN A 212 -8.11 14.28 14.89
C GLN A 212 -9.54 14.09 14.39
N ASN A 213 -10.22 15.15 13.93
CA ASN A 213 -11.56 15.04 13.39
C ASN A 213 -11.52 14.45 11.96
N PRO A 214 -11.99 13.21 11.73
CA PRO A 214 -11.91 12.58 10.41
C PRO A 214 -12.80 13.25 9.37
N GLU A 215 -13.76 14.08 9.78
CA GLU A 215 -14.64 14.83 8.88
C GLU A 215 -13.97 16.06 8.27
N ASP A 216 -12.86 16.53 8.84
CA ASP A 216 -12.19 17.75 8.40
C ASP A 216 -11.21 17.49 7.25
N GLN A 217 -11.16 18.42 6.28
CA GLN A 217 -10.24 18.32 5.13
C GLN A 217 -8.77 18.50 5.51
N ASP A 218 -8.50 19.08 6.68
CA ASP A 218 -7.19 19.22 7.29
C ASP A 218 -6.98 18.20 8.42
N PHE A 219 -7.68 17.07 8.39
CA PHE A 219 -7.36 15.91 9.22
C PHE A 219 -5.87 15.58 9.13
N PHE A 220 -5.22 15.53 10.29
CA PHE A 220 -3.83 15.16 10.45
C PHE A 220 -3.62 14.50 11.80
N LEU A 221 -3.03 13.30 11.78
CA LEU A 221 -2.63 12.58 12.98
C LEU A 221 -1.11 12.40 12.94
N CYS A 222 -0.40 12.63 14.04
CA CYS A 222 1.03 12.45 14.15
C CYS A 222 1.37 11.72 15.44
N THR A 223 1.15 10.41 15.43
CA THR A 223 1.27 9.58 16.63
C THR A 223 2.74 9.30 16.95
N PRO A 224 3.25 9.64 18.14
CA PRO A 224 4.56 9.17 18.59
C PRO A 224 4.51 7.66 18.82
N VAL A 225 5.36 6.90 18.12
CA VAL A 225 5.36 5.42 18.17
C VAL A 225 6.58 4.83 18.87
N TYR A 226 7.65 5.60 19.00
CA TYR A 226 8.86 5.18 19.71
C TYR A 226 9.66 6.38 20.22
N SER A 227 10.23 6.26 21.42
CA SER A 227 11.16 7.26 21.95
C SER A 227 12.25 6.61 22.80
N ARG A 228 13.48 7.09 22.66
CA ARG A 228 14.64 6.69 23.45
C ARG A 228 15.52 7.90 23.74
N LEU A 229 15.98 8.00 24.99
CA LEU A 229 16.92 9.01 25.44
C LEU A 229 18.06 8.35 26.22
N GLY A 230 19.24 8.30 25.61
CA GLY A 230 20.42 7.68 26.19
C GLY A 230 20.23 6.20 26.57
N ALA A 231 20.92 5.80 27.63
CA ALA A 231 20.81 4.49 28.25
C ALA A 231 20.31 4.63 29.70
N LYS A 232 19.84 3.53 30.29
CA LYS A 232 19.38 3.51 31.70
C LYS A 232 20.58 3.59 32.67
N ASN A 233 21.12 4.79 32.84
CA ASN A 233 22.25 5.08 33.73
C ASN A 233 22.03 6.42 34.45
N TYR A 234 22.01 6.40 35.78
CA TYR A 234 21.69 7.56 36.62
C TYR A 234 22.84 8.57 36.78
N GLY A 235 24.07 8.19 36.41
CA GLY A 235 25.26 9.04 36.55
C GLY A 235 25.68 9.78 35.28
N ILE A 236 24.99 9.55 34.15
CA ILE A 236 25.37 10.05 32.83
C ILE A 236 24.26 10.95 32.28
N SER A 237 24.62 12.14 31.81
CA SER A 237 23.76 12.97 30.97
C SER A 237 23.78 12.43 29.54
N PRO A 238 22.63 12.05 28.95
CA PRO A 238 22.55 11.51 27.60
C PRO A 238 23.12 12.41 26.50
N ALA A 239 23.72 11.80 25.48
CA ALA A 239 24.03 12.44 24.19
C ALA A 239 23.12 11.99 23.05
N GLN A 240 22.59 10.77 23.12
CA GLN A 240 21.84 10.17 22.03
C GLN A 240 20.35 10.25 22.31
N GLY A 241 19.59 10.66 21.31
CA GLY A 241 18.14 10.77 21.36
C GLY A 241 17.51 10.21 20.10
N GLU A 242 16.34 9.59 20.22
CA GLU A 242 15.61 9.03 19.09
C GLU A 242 14.11 9.16 19.34
N LEU A 243 13.37 9.66 18.35
CA LEU A 243 11.92 9.84 18.41
C LEU A 243 11.33 9.50 17.05
N HIS A 244 10.31 8.66 17.04
CA HIS A 244 9.65 8.22 15.82
C HIS A 244 8.16 8.57 15.87
N PHE A 245 7.62 8.92 14.72
CA PHE A 245 6.21 9.21 14.52
C PHE A 245 5.65 8.42 13.34
N THR A 246 4.35 8.12 13.38
CA THR A 246 3.58 7.77 12.19
C THR A 246 2.56 8.86 11.95
N ALA A 247 2.71 9.57 10.83
CA ALA A 247 1.82 10.63 10.39
C ALA A 247 0.77 10.12 9.40
N ARG A 248 -0.46 10.67 9.46
CA ARG A 248 -1.55 10.36 8.54
C ARG A 248 -2.30 11.62 8.13
N ALA A 249 -2.74 11.70 6.88
CA ALA A 249 -3.65 12.74 6.41
C ALA A 249 -4.51 12.25 5.24
N TRP A 250 -5.64 12.91 5.00
CA TRP A 250 -6.49 12.62 3.84
C TRP A 250 -5.96 13.21 2.52
N ARG A 251 -5.12 14.26 2.59
CA ARG A 251 -4.54 14.94 1.43
C ARG A 251 -3.03 14.83 1.46
N GLY A 252 -2.43 14.40 0.36
CA GLY A 252 -1.00 14.09 0.30
C GLY A 252 -0.15 15.36 0.40
N GLU A 253 -0.57 16.43 -0.25
CA GLU A 253 0.11 17.73 -0.17
C GLU A 253 0.04 18.31 1.24
N TYR A 254 -1.06 18.09 1.94
CA TYR A 254 -1.19 18.51 3.33
C TYR A 254 -0.31 17.67 4.26
N LEU A 255 -0.23 16.35 4.05
CA LEU A 255 0.71 15.47 4.74
C LEU A 255 2.16 15.96 4.55
N ASP A 256 2.58 16.21 3.31
CA ASP A 256 3.91 16.71 3.00
C ASP A 256 4.20 18.04 3.71
N GLN A 257 3.24 18.98 3.70
CA GLN A 257 3.37 20.26 4.42
C GLN A 257 3.56 20.07 5.93
N GLN A 258 2.74 19.24 6.57
CA GLN A 258 2.85 19.00 8.02
C GLN A 258 4.18 18.31 8.38
N ILE A 259 4.66 17.41 7.54
CA ILE A 259 5.95 16.73 7.73
C ILE A 259 7.12 17.71 7.61
N GLU A 260 7.08 18.63 6.65
CA GLU A 260 8.11 19.67 6.55
C GLU A 260 8.10 20.61 7.76
N LEU A 261 6.93 20.99 8.29
CA LEU A 261 6.84 21.75 9.54
C LEU A 261 7.49 21.03 10.72
N LEU A 262 7.28 19.71 10.85
CA LEU A 262 7.93 18.88 11.88
C LEU A 262 9.45 18.82 11.71
N LYS A 263 9.94 18.71 10.47
CA LYS A 263 11.38 18.72 10.17
C LYS A 263 12.02 20.07 10.50
N GLU A 264 11.38 21.17 10.10
CA GLU A 264 11.83 22.53 10.40
C GLU A 264 11.89 22.79 11.90
N SER A 265 10.86 22.37 12.64
CA SER A 265 10.80 22.40 14.10
C SER A 265 11.98 21.66 14.74
N ALA A 266 12.16 20.38 14.37
CA ALA A 266 13.22 19.55 14.92
C ALA A 266 14.61 20.15 14.64
N GLN A 267 14.80 20.69 13.44
CA GLN A 267 16.04 21.36 13.05
C GLN A 267 16.29 22.64 13.86
N ALA A 268 15.25 23.45 14.10
CA ALA A 268 15.35 24.64 14.91
C ALA A 268 15.74 24.32 16.36
N GLU A 269 15.14 23.28 16.95
CA GLU A 269 15.48 22.85 18.31
C GLU A 269 16.89 22.26 18.42
N ALA A 270 17.32 21.47 17.43
CA ALA A 270 18.68 20.95 17.36
C ALA A 270 19.70 22.11 17.26
N ALA A 271 19.41 23.13 16.45
CA ALA A 271 20.27 24.31 16.29
C ALA A 271 20.41 25.13 17.58
N LYS A 272 19.33 25.35 18.34
CA LYS A 272 19.37 26.06 19.64
C LYS A 272 20.34 25.41 20.64
N GLN A 273 20.54 24.11 20.53
CA GLN A 273 21.36 23.30 21.45
C GLN A 273 22.71 22.89 20.82
N ALA A 274 22.98 23.30 19.57
CA ALA A 274 24.12 22.87 18.77
C ALA A 274 24.29 21.33 18.72
N ILE A 275 23.18 20.61 18.61
CA ILE A 275 23.10 19.15 18.51
C ILE A 275 22.97 18.74 17.04
N GLU A 276 23.63 17.65 16.66
CA GLU A 276 23.49 17.06 15.33
C GLU A 276 22.13 16.34 15.24
N LEU A 277 21.38 16.54 14.15
CA LEU A 277 20.10 15.89 13.88
C LEU A 277 20.18 15.17 12.53
N GLU A 278 19.78 13.90 12.54
CA GLU A 278 19.48 13.10 11.36
C GLU A 278 17.97 12.86 11.31
N VAL A 279 17.34 13.10 10.16
CA VAL A 279 15.93 12.80 9.93
C VAL A 279 15.82 11.81 8.79
N SER A 280 14.99 10.79 8.97
CA SER A 280 14.69 9.77 7.96
C SER A 280 13.17 9.54 7.87
N SER A 281 12.70 9.21 6.67
CA SER A 281 11.32 8.81 6.40
C SER A 281 11.28 7.41 5.80
N PHE A 282 10.20 6.69 6.06
CA PHE A 282 9.94 5.33 5.59
C PHE A 282 8.43 5.11 5.47
N GLU A 283 8.02 4.01 4.82
CA GLU A 283 6.60 3.64 4.66
C GLU A 283 5.79 4.79 4.05
N GLU A 284 6.21 5.26 2.87
CA GLU A 284 5.65 6.45 2.24
C GLU A 284 4.43 6.10 1.37
N PHE A 285 3.26 6.17 1.96
CA PHE A 285 1.98 5.93 1.29
C PHE A 285 1.33 7.25 0.90
N TRP A 286 0.92 7.38 -0.37
CA TRP A 286 0.13 8.50 -0.84
C TRP A 286 -1.37 8.19 -0.66
N PRO A 287 -2.21 9.16 -0.25
CA PRO A 287 -3.63 8.88 -0.12
C PRO A 287 -4.23 8.45 -1.45
N ILE A 288 -5.14 7.48 -1.40
CA ILE A 288 -5.92 7.11 -2.56
C ILE A 288 -7.09 8.07 -2.68
N GLN A 289 -7.08 8.83 -3.78
CA GLN A 289 -8.16 9.73 -4.15
C GLN A 289 -8.82 9.21 -5.42
N ASN A 290 -10.01 8.63 -5.27
CA ASN A 290 -10.75 8.06 -6.38
C ASN A 290 -11.20 9.16 -7.34
N HIS A 291 -10.72 9.08 -8.58
CA HIS A 291 -11.02 10.06 -9.61
C HIS A 291 -12.50 9.99 -10.01
N PRO A 292 -13.23 11.12 -10.15
CA PRO A 292 -14.66 11.10 -10.45
C PRO A 292 -15.02 10.32 -11.73
N GLU A 293 -14.22 10.47 -12.79
CA GLU A 293 -14.45 9.73 -14.05
C GLU A 293 -14.23 8.22 -13.89
N ALA A 294 -13.20 7.79 -13.16
CA ALA A 294 -12.99 6.37 -12.88
C ALA A 294 -14.14 5.80 -12.05
N LEU A 295 -14.64 6.58 -11.08
CA LEU A 295 -15.75 6.18 -10.23
C LEU A 295 -17.05 6.01 -11.02
N GLN A 296 -17.25 6.80 -12.06
CA GLN A 296 -18.38 6.61 -12.97
C GLN A 296 -18.31 5.23 -13.67
N TYR A 297 -17.14 4.82 -14.16
CA TYR A 297 -16.98 3.50 -14.76
C TYR A 297 -17.19 2.36 -13.77
N LEU A 298 -16.74 2.51 -12.51
CA LEU A 298 -17.03 1.52 -11.47
C LEU A 298 -18.54 1.41 -11.23
N ARG A 299 -19.25 2.54 -11.10
CA ARG A 299 -20.70 2.53 -10.90
C ARG A 299 -21.44 1.90 -12.08
N GLU A 300 -21.04 2.21 -13.31
CA GLU A 300 -21.61 1.55 -14.49
C GLU A 300 -21.33 0.04 -14.51
N ALA A 301 -20.14 -0.39 -14.10
CA ALA A 301 -19.80 -1.81 -13.98
C ALA A 301 -20.70 -2.52 -12.95
N LEU A 302 -20.87 -1.90 -11.77
CA LEU A 302 -21.74 -2.40 -10.70
C LEU A 302 -23.20 -2.51 -11.17
N ASP A 303 -23.71 -1.50 -11.88
CA ASP A 303 -25.06 -1.49 -12.41
C ASP A 303 -25.28 -2.59 -13.46
N LYS A 304 -24.33 -2.78 -14.39
CA LYS A 304 -24.39 -3.84 -15.42
C LYS A 304 -24.36 -5.23 -14.80
N LEU A 305 -23.57 -5.42 -13.75
CA LEU A 305 -23.45 -6.70 -13.04
C LEU A 305 -24.55 -6.92 -12.00
N GLN A 306 -25.35 -5.90 -11.68
CA GLN A 306 -26.28 -5.90 -10.54
C GLN A 306 -25.58 -6.30 -9.23
N HIS A 307 -24.35 -5.80 -9.06
CA HIS A 307 -23.45 -6.24 -8.00
C HIS A 307 -23.67 -5.42 -6.72
N PRO A 308 -23.78 -6.06 -5.54
CA PRO A 308 -24.03 -5.36 -4.28
C PRO A 308 -22.88 -4.40 -3.99
N ASN A 309 -23.23 -3.19 -3.54
CA ASN A 309 -22.25 -2.17 -3.24
C ASN A 309 -22.79 -1.12 -2.26
N GLN A 310 -21.87 -0.44 -1.58
CA GLN A 310 -22.18 0.70 -0.74
C GLN A 310 -21.09 1.77 -0.81
N GLN A 311 -21.53 3.02 -0.63
CA GLN A 311 -20.64 4.15 -0.45
C GLN A 311 -20.20 4.22 1.02
N LEU A 312 -18.89 4.23 1.27
CA LEU A 312 -18.35 4.41 2.61
C LEU A 312 -18.57 5.84 3.09
N GLU A 313 -19.00 5.98 4.35
CA GLU A 313 -19.18 7.29 5.01
C GLU A 313 -17.85 7.99 5.30
N GLN A 314 -16.85 7.21 5.70
CA GLN A 314 -15.51 7.66 6.07
C GLN A 314 -14.44 6.94 5.24
N PRO A 315 -13.29 7.60 4.93
CA PRO A 315 -12.16 6.93 4.31
C PRO A 315 -11.56 5.89 5.27
N PHE A 316 -10.84 4.92 4.72
CA PHE A 316 -10.02 4.02 5.51
C PHE A 316 -8.76 4.74 6.05
N SER A 317 -8.38 4.43 7.28
CA SER A 317 -7.22 5.05 7.96
C SER A 317 -5.88 4.37 7.67
N TRP A 318 -5.88 3.22 7.00
CA TRP A 318 -4.67 2.54 6.56
C TRP A 318 -4.09 3.21 5.31
N GLY A 319 -2.79 2.98 5.08
CA GLY A 319 -2.09 3.43 3.88
C GLY A 319 -2.04 2.30 2.84
N GLU A 320 -1.90 2.67 1.58
CA GLU A 320 -1.74 1.74 0.47
C GLU A 320 -0.91 2.43 -0.62
N ASP A 321 0.10 1.74 -1.14
CA ASP A 321 1.09 2.39 -2.01
C ASP A 321 0.59 2.62 -3.44
N PHE A 322 -0.54 1.99 -3.81
CA PHE A 322 -1.24 2.22 -5.07
C PHE A 322 -1.59 3.70 -5.31
N GLY A 323 -1.77 4.49 -4.24
CA GLY A 323 -2.01 5.93 -4.34
C GLY A 323 -0.94 6.69 -5.14
N LEU A 324 0.30 6.16 -5.21
CA LEU A 324 1.37 6.75 -6.00
C LEU A 324 1.10 6.69 -7.52
N PHE A 325 0.42 5.66 -8.02
CA PHE A 325 0.01 5.59 -9.43
C PHE A 325 -1.04 6.64 -9.78
N LEU A 326 -1.84 7.08 -8.80
CA LEU A 326 -2.97 7.99 -9.01
C LEU A 326 -2.58 9.47 -8.96
N LYS A 327 -1.37 9.83 -8.50
CA LYS A 327 -0.92 11.23 -8.33
C LYS A 327 -1.24 12.15 -9.51
N ASN A 328 -1.09 11.65 -10.74
CA ASN A 328 -1.35 12.43 -11.97
C ASN A 328 -2.14 11.63 -13.01
N LYS A 329 -2.91 10.63 -12.59
CA LYS A 329 -3.62 9.71 -13.48
C LYS A 329 -5.03 9.49 -12.97
N ALA A 330 -5.98 9.33 -13.90
CA ALA A 330 -7.31 8.92 -13.51
C ALA A 330 -7.26 7.46 -13.01
N GLY A 331 -8.05 7.15 -11.99
CA GLY A 331 -8.09 5.81 -11.44
C GLY A 331 -8.82 5.77 -10.11
N LEU A 332 -8.98 4.57 -9.59
CA LEU A 332 -9.56 4.35 -8.28
C LEU A 332 -9.13 3.02 -7.69
N MET A 333 -9.35 2.91 -6.40
CA MET A 333 -9.38 1.66 -5.69
C MET A 333 -10.74 1.48 -5.02
N PHE A 334 -11.21 0.23 -4.97
CA PHE A 334 -12.42 -0.14 -4.25
C PHE A 334 -12.16 -1.31 -3.31
N GLY A 335 -12.95 -1.40 -2.24
CA GLY A 335 -12.93 -2.53 -1.34
C GLY A 335 -13.84 -3.64 -1.86
N LEU A 336 -13.47 -4.89 -1.60
CA LEU A 336 -14.32 -6.06 -1.83
C LEU A 336 -14.54 -6.77 -0.50
N GLY A 337 -15.77 -6.81 -0.01
CA GLY A 337 -16.09 -7.36 1.30
C GLY A 337 -15.66 -8.82 1.44
N ALA A 338 -14.89 -9.14 2.48
CA ALA A 338 -14.35 -10.48 2.71
C ALA A 338 -15.27 -11.38 3.57
N GLY A 339 -16.44 -10.87 3.96
CA GLY A 339 -17.36 -11.52 4.88
C GLY A 339 -17.29 -10.92 6.28
N GLU A 340 -18.44 -10.89 6.96
CA GLU A 340 -18.60 -10.31 8.29
C GLU A 340 -17.86 -11.12 9.37
N ASP A 341 -17.77 -12.44 9.19
CA ASP A 341 -17.09 -13.36 10.10
C ASP A 341 -15.59 -13.56 9.74
N CYS A 342 -15.11 -12.95 8.66
CA CYS A 342 -13.71 -13.02 8.28
C CYS A 342 -12.86 -12.30 9.34
N LYS A 343 -11.74 -12.90 9.74
CA LYS A 343 -10.80 -12.26 10.65
C LYS A 343 -10.30 -10.95 10.04
N VAL A 344 -9.94 -9.99 10.89
CA VAL A 344 -9.33 -8.74 10.43
C VAL A 344 -7.97 -9.01 9.76
N LEU A 345 -7.55 -8.12 8.87
CA LEU A 345 -6.24 -8.16 8.24
C LEU A 345 -5.13 -8.15 9.30
N HIS A 346 -4.03 -8.82 9.00
CA HIS A 346 -2.84 -9.02 9.85
C HIS A 346 -3.11 -9.87 11.10
N HIS A 347 -4.33 -10.39 11.28
CA HIS A 347 -4.58 -11.40 12.30
C HIS A 347 -3.92 -12.74 11.88
N PRO A 348 -3.21 -13.46 12.77
CA PRO A 348 -2.55 -14.73 12.42
C PRO A 348 -3.47 -15.78 11.79
N GLU A 349 -4.73 -15.84 12.22
CA GLU A 349 -5.75 -16.74 11.65
C GLU A 349 -6.52 -16.20 10.45
N TYR A 350 -6.16 -15.02 9.91
CA TYR A 350 -6.77 -14.52 8.67
C TYR A 350 -6.55 -15.50 7.52
N ASP A 351 -7.58 -15.70 6.71
CA ASP A 351 -7.53 -16.46 5.47
C ASP A 351 -8.42 -15.77 4.41
N PHE A 352 -7.85 -15.49 3.25
CA PHE A 352 -8.59 -14.89 2.14
C PHE A 352 -9.69 -15.84 1.63
N PRO A 353 -10.95 -15.39 1.44
CA PRO A 353 -12.03 -16.25 0.95
C PRO A 353 -11.89 -16.52 -0.56
N ASP A 354 -11.63 -17.77 -0.94
CA ASP A 354 -11.46 -18.19 -2.35
C ASP A 354 -12.64 -17.80 -3.27
N SER A 355 -13.85 -17.67 -2.73
CA SER A 355 -15.04 -17.24 -3.48
C SER A 355 -14.93 -15.83 -4.04
N LEU A 356 -14.06 -14.98 -3.48
CA LEU A 356 -13.81 -13.63 -4.00
C LEU A 356 -13.03 -13.61 -5.32
N ILE A 357 -12.34 -14.71 -5.67
CA ILE A 357 -11.51 -14.75 -6.89
C ILE A 357 -12.36 -14.48 -8.13
N GLU A 358 -13.52 -15.13 -8.22
CA GLU A 358 -14.43 -14.99 -9.36
C GLU A 358 -15.10 -13.61 -9.35
N GLU A 359 -15.56 -13.12 -8.20
CA GLU A 359 -16.25 -11.83 -8.09
C GLU A 359 -15.31 -10.64 -8.39
N GLY A 360 -14.09 -10.65 -7.85
CA GLY A 360 -13.08 -9.65 -8.17
C GLY A 360 -12.71 -9.66 -9.66
N ALA A 361 -12.58 -10.84 -10.26
CA ALA A 361 -12.26 -10.96 -11.69
C ALA A 361 -13.40 -10.43 -12.56
N LYS A 362 -14.67 -10.72 -12.23
CA LYS A 362 -15.85 -10.18 -12.94
C LYS A 362 -15.85 -8.65 -12.94
N LEU A 363 -15.57 -8.02 -11.79
CA LEU A 363 -15.52 -6.56 -11.66
C LEU A 363 -14.43 -5.95 -12.55
N PHE A 364 -13.20 -6.49 -12.51
CA PHE A 364 -12.13 -6.02 -13.38
C PHE A 364 -12.40 -6.26 -14.86
N LEU A 365 -12.95 -7.42 -15.24
CA LEU A 365 -13.32 -7.70 -16.63
C LEU A 365 -14.40 -6.75 -17.13
N GLN A 366 -15.37 -6.40 -16.29
CA GLN A 366 -16.40 -5.43 -16.65
C GLN A 366 -15.81 -4.02 -16.83
N LEU A 367 -14.88 -3.60 -15.97
CA LEU A 367 -14.14 -2.35 -16.14
C LEU A 367 -13.31 -2.37 -17.43
N ILE A 368 -12.62 -3.48 -17.73
CA ILE A 368 -11.88 -3.65 -18.99
C ILE A 368 -12.81 -3.48 -20.19
N ALA A 369 -13.96 -4.15 -20.19
CA ALA A 369 -14.92 -4.08 -21.29
C ALA A 369 -15.43 -2.64 -21.53
N LEU A 370 -15.75 -1.90 -20.46
CA LEU A 370 -16.19 -0.50 -20.55
C LEU A 370 -15.13 0.41 -21.17
N HIS A 371 -13.85 0.19 -20.84
CA HIS A 371 -12.75 1.01 -21.36
C HIS A 371 -12.31 0.61 -22.77
N LEU A 372 -12.29 -0.70 -23.05
CA LEU A 372 -11.58 -1.27 -24.20
C LEU A 372 -12.49 -1.89 -25.26
N ASP A 373 -13.74 -2.22 -24.97
CA ASP A 373 -14.64 -2.85 -25.95
C ASP A 373 -15.80 -1.92 -26.36
N GLY A 374 -16.19 -0.98 -25.50
CA GLY A 374 -17.27 -0.02 -25.74
C GLY A 374 -18.59 -0.52 -25.18
#